data_AF-A0A3D4PXV3-F1
#
_entry.id   AF-A0A3D4PXV3-F1
#
_cell.length_a   1.000
_cell.length_b   1.000
_cell.length_c   1.000
_cell.angle_alpha   90.00
_cell.angle_beta   90.00
_cell.angle_gamma   90.00
#
_symmetry.space_group_name_H-M   'P 1'
#
loop_
_entity.id
_entity.type
_entity.pdbx_description
1 polymer ?
#
loop_
_entity_poly.entity_id
_entity_poly.type
_entity_poly.pdbx_seq_one_letter_code
_entity_poly.pdbx_strand_id
1 'polypeptide(L)'
;MRERASATVRRLFDQLSLHGARDPRIARVYDGCTDGRPWFDAEHPVIVDAAERDSILRLLRGGGIVLHSDAHIRDEISGEDGIVSADLRSNGIWIWSDAAAYYLENHWIAPDADLIAHLSTTKPLALNDDTWQRLYAAIRSGSWEGMTWPLD
;
A
#
# COMPACT_ATOMS: atom_id res chain seq x y z
N MET A 1 14.22 -13.38 46.31
CA MET A 1 13.05 -14.25 46.12
C MET A 1 12.29 -13.79 44.88
N ARG A 2 12.92 -13.95 43.72
CA ARG A 2 12.37 -13.61 42.40
C ARG A 2 11.92 -14.91 41.73
N GLU A 3 11.01 -14.78 40.76
CA GLU A 3 10.88 -15.71 39.63
C GLU A 3 10.10 -17.01 39.84
N ARG A 4 8.77 -16.89 39.94
CA ARG A 4 7.84 -17.94 39.45
C ARG A 4 6.62 -17.36 38.72
N ALA A 5 6.77 -16.22 38.05
CA ALA A 5 5.82 -15.76 37.04
C ALA A 5 6.06 -16.55 35.74
N SER A 6 5.47 -17.74 35.75
CA SER A 6 5.19 -18.74 34.72
C SER A 6 5.72 -18.51 33.28
N ALA A 7 6.50 -19.48 32.81
CA ALA A 7 6.82 -19.66 31.38
C ALA A 7 5.57 -19.76 30.49
N THR A 8 4.40 -20.07 31.06
CA THR A 8 3.10 -20.04 30.37
C THR A 8 2.63 -18.62 30.06
N VAL A 9 2.88 -17.63 30.93
CA VAL A 9 2.58 -16.22 30.66
C VAL A 9 3.51 -15.68 29.58
N ARG A 10 4.78 -16.10 29.61
CA ARG A 10 5.77 -15.76 28.58
C ARG A 10 5.43 -16.40 27.23
N ARG A 11 4.95 -17.65 27.21
CA ARG A 11 4.42 -18.30 25.98
C ARG A 11 3.13 -17.66 25.49
N LEU A 12 2.22 -17.23 26.36
CA LEU A 12 1.03 -16.49 25.96
C LEU A 12 1.39 -15.09 25.45
N PHE A 13 2.38 -14.43 26.04
CA PHE A 13 2.90 -13.17 25.53
C PHE A 13 3.64 -13.36 24.21
N ASP A 14 4.38 -14.46 24.02
CA ASP A 14 4.98 -14.83 22.73
C ASP A 14 3.93 -15.29 21.72
N GLN A 15 2.82 -15.91 22.13
CA GLN A 15 1.72 -16.35 21.26
C GLN A 15 0.78 -15.18 20.89
N LEU A 16 0.67 -14.18 21.76
CA LEU A 16 0.09 -12.86 21.48
C LEU A 16 1.08 -11.98 20.70
N SER A 17 2.39 -12.13 20.91
CA SER A 17 3.46 -11.53 20.09
C SER A 17 3.77 -12.35 18.83
N LEU A 18 3.09 -13.49 18.63
CA LEU A 18 2.97 -14.21 17.35
C LEU A 18 1.75 -13.72 16.55
N HIS A 19 0.89 -12.89 17.16
CA HIS A 19 0.15 -11.85 16.42
C HIS A 19 1.05 -10.64 16.11
N GLY A 20 2.32 -10.71 16.56
CA GLY A 20 3.57 -10.27 15.92
C GLY A 20 3.38 -9.63 14.59
N ALA A 21 3.01 -8.37 14.65
CA ALA A 21 2.64 -7.60 13.50
C ALA A 21 3.87 -7.43 12.61
N ARG A 22 3.87 -8.15 11.47
CA ARG A 22 4.80 -7.89 10.39
C ARG A 22 4.64 -6.41 10.00
N ASP A 23 5.75 -5.76 9.67
CA ASP A 23 5.71 -4.43 9.07
C ASP A 23 4.74 -4.44 7.89
N PRO A 24 3.92 -3.39 7.72
CA PRO A 24 2.98 -3.34 6.63
C PRO A 24 3.72 -3.44 5.30
N ARG A 25 3.18 -4.22 4.37
CA ARG A 25 3.75 -4.36 3.03
C ARG A 25 3.39 -3.14 2.20
N ILE A 26 4.30 -2.72 1.36
CA ILE A 26 4.18 -1.52 0.54
C ILE A 26 4.00 -1.97 -0.90
N ALA A 27 2.91 -1.57 -1.55
CA ALA A 27 2.60 -1.96 -2.92
C ALA A 27 3.31 -1.08 -3.94
N ARG A 28 3.93 -1.69 -4.95
CA ARG A 28 4.57 -0.93 -6.01
C ARG A 28 3.53 -0.27 -6.91
N VAL A 29 3.76 0.99 -7.27
CA VAL A 29 2.99 1.66 -8.32
C VAL A 29 3.79 1.67 -9.61
N TYR A 30 5.07 2.02 -9.54
CA TYR A 30 5.96 2.18 -10.70
C TYR A 30 6.95 1.02 -10.83
N ASP A 31 7.50 0.88 -12.03
CA ASP A 31 8.50 -0.16 -12.30
C ASP A 31 9.91 0.25 -11.87
N GLY A 32 10.17 1.55 -11.89
CA GLY A 32 11.41 2.12 -11.40
C GLY A 32 11.34 3.63 -11.28
N CYS A 33 12.51 4.20 -11.00
CA CYS A 33 12.72 5.63 -10.89
C CYS A 33 14.12 5.98 -11.43
N THR A 34 14.20 7.07 -12.18
CA THR A 34 15.46 7.61 -12.70
C THR A 34 15.49 9.11 -12.46
N ASP A 35 16.54 9.60 -11.78
CA ASP A 35 16.69 11.01 -11.42
C ASP A 35 15.47 11.61 -10.69
N GLY A 36 14.84 10.81 -9.82
CA GLY A 36 13.64 11.22 -9.08
C GLY A 36 12.35 11.20 -9.88
N ARG A 37 12.37 10.74 -11.14
CA ARG A 37 11.19 10.58 -11.99
C ARG A 37 10.77 9.11 -12.05
N PRO A 38 9.58 8.75 -11.55
CA PRO A 38 9.08 7.40 -11.69
C PRO A 38 8.75 7.07 -13.14
N TRP A 39 8.79 5.79 -13.50
CA TRP A 39 8.47 5.33 -14.85
C TRP A 39 7.83 3.92 -14.85
N PHE A 40 7.13 3.61 -15.94
CA PHE A 40 6.61 2.28 -16.26
C PHE A 40 7.42 1.65 -17.38
N ASP A 41 7.67 0.35 -17.28
CA ASP A 41 8.30 -0.43 -18.32
C ASP A 41 7.38 -0.50 -19.54
N ALA A 42 7.94 -0.53 -20.74
CA ALA A 42 7.15 -0.65 -21.97
C ALA A 42 6.40 -2.00 -22.07
N GLU A 43 6.90 -3.04 -21.39
CA GLU A 43 6.29 -4.35 -21.29
C GLU A 43 5.40 -4.49 -20.04
N HIS A 44 5.15 -3.41 -19.30
CA HIS A 44 4.29 -3.45 -18.13
C HIS A 44 2.88 -3.97 -18.49
N PRO A 45 2.33 -4.95 -17.75
CA PRO A 45 1.06 -5.56 -18.10
C PRO A 45 -0.09 -4.54 -18.11
N VAL A 46 -0.98 -4.66 -19.10
CA VAL A 46 -2.21 -3.86 -19.17
C VAL A 46 -3.45 -4.75 -19.04
N ILE A 47 -4.47 -4.24 -18.36
CA ILE A 47 -5.74 -4.93 -18.14
C ILE A 47 -6.77 -4.35 -19.12
N VAL A 48 -6.92 -5.00 -20.27
CA VAL A 48 -7.82 -4.53 -21.34
C VAL A 48 -9.29 -4.87 -21.07
N ASP A 49 -9.56 -5.92 -20.30
CA ASP A 49 -10.92 -6.33 -19.95
C ASP A 49 -11.55 -5.36 -18.95
N ALA A 50 -12.69 -4.79 -19.31
CA ALA A 50 -13.35 -3.76 -18.51
C ALA A 50 -13.92 -4.30 -17.19
N ALA A 51 -14.44 -5.54 -17.19
CA ALA A 51 -15.02 -6.13 -15.98
C ALA A 51 -13.94 -6.47 -14.95
N GLU A 52 -12.78 -6.93 -15.43
CA GLU A 52 -11.59 -7.15 -14.61
C GLU A 52 -11.08 -5.82 -14.02
N ARG A 53 -10.93 -4.77 -14.83
CA ARG A 53 -10.55 -3.43 -14.34
C ARG A 53 -11.50 -2.93 -13.26
N ASP A 54 -12.81 -2.96 -13.52
CA ASP A 54 -13.81 -2.50 -12.55
C ASP A 54 -13.77 -3.30 -11.24
N SER A 55 -13.45 -4.59 -11.32
CA SER A 55 -13.29 -5.44 -10.13
C SER A 55 -12.08 -5.02 -9.32
N ILE A 56 -10.94 -4.79 -9.97
CA ILE A 56 -9.70 -4.39 -9.31
C ILE A 56 -9.81 -2.96 -8.75
N LEU A 57 -10.43 -2.04 -9.48
CA LEU A 57 -10.70 -0.68 -9.00
C LEU A 57 -11.55 -0.70 -7.72
N ARG A 58 -12.55 -1.58 -7.64
CA ARG A 58 -13.34 -1.76 -6.41
C ARG A 58 -12.50 -2.26 -5.24
N LEU A 59 -11.53 -3.15 -5.49
CA LEU A 59 -10.61 -3.63 -4.44
C LEU A 59 -9.70 -2.50 -3.95
N LEU A 60 -9.07 -1.76 -4.87
CA LEU A 60 -8.16 -0.66 -4.54
C LEU A 60 -8.86 0.49 -3.81
N ARG A 61 -10.04 0.91 -4.30
CA ARG A 61 -10.84 1.99 -3.69
C ARG A 61 -11.52 1.57 -2.38
N GLY A 62 -11.65 0.27 -2.14
CA GLY A 62 -12.20 -0.29 -0.91
C GLY A 62 -11.27 -0.19 0.31
N GLY A 63 -9.99 0.15 0.11
CA GLY A 63 -9.06 0.41 1.21
C GLY A 63 -9.42 1.66 2.00
N GLY A 64 -9.17 1.63 3.31
CA GLY A 64 -9.31 2.81 4.17
C GLY A 64 -8.21 3.82 3.88
N ILE A 65 -8.55 5.11 3.78
CA ILE A 65 -7.58 6.18 3.62
C ILE A 65 -6.77 6.30 4.91
N VAL A 66 -5.45 6.19 4.81
CA VAL A 66 -4.51 6.27 5.93
C VAL A 66 -3.65 7.52 5.92
N LEU A 67 -3.51 8.14 4.75
CA LEU A 67 -2.97 9.47 4.62
C LEU A 67 -3.78 10.18 3.53
N HIS A 68 -4.37 11.31 3.90
CA HIS A 68 -4.95 12.23 2.94
C HIS A 68 -3.92 13.31 2.64
N SER A 69 -3.67 13.54 1.36
CA SER A 69 -2.69 14.48 0.87
C SER A 69 -3.38 15.51 -0.01
N ASP A 70 -3.15 16.79 0.28
CA ASP A 70 -3.55 17.87 -0.64
C ASP A 70 -2.66 17.90 -1.90
N ALA A 71 -1.55 17.15 -1.90
CA ALA A 71 -0.63 17.10 -3.03
C ALA A 71 -1.20 16.26 -4.17
N HIS A 72 -1.06 16.78 -5.38
CA HIS A 72 -1.27 16.05 -6.61
C HIS A 72 0.04 16.04 -7.40
N ILE A 73 0.40 14.88 -7.93
CA ILE A 73 1.62 14.72 -8.72
C ILE A 73 1.30 14.65 -10.21
N ARG A 74 2.38 14.63 -10.98
CA ARG A 74 2.37 14.44 -12.42
C ARG A 74 1.91 13.04 -12.80
N ASP A 75 1.11 12.95 -13.86
CA ASP A 75 0.89 11.73 -14.60
C ASP A 75 2.09 11.48 -15.52
N GLU A 76 2.86 10.42 -15.25
CA GLU A 76 4.08 10.13 -16.00
C GLU A 76 3.83 9.58 -17.40
N ILE A 77 2.61 9.12 -17.70
CA ILE A 77 2.23 8.61 -19.02
C ILE A 77 1.73 9.75 -19.91
N SER A 78 0.75 10.53 -19.46
CA SER A 78 0.23 11.67 -20.25
C SER A 78 1.15 12.90 -20.19
N GLY A 79 1.93 13.00 -19.12
CA GLY A 79 2.82 14.12 -18.83
C GLY A 79 2.15 15.34 -18.18
N GLU A 80 0.87 15.25 -17.84
CA GLU A 80 0.09 16.32 -17.22
C GLU A 80 0.38 16.45 -15.72
N ASP A 81 0.63 17.67 -15.25
CA ASP A 81 1.00 17.96 -13.87
C ASP A 81 -0.22 18.12 -12.96
N GLY A 82 -0.13 17.61 -11.72
CA GLY A 82 -1.07 17.94 -10.66
C GLY A 82 -2.43 17.24 -10.75
N ILE A 83 -2.50 16.06 -11.37
CA ILE A 83 -3.76 15.32 -11.55
C ILE A 83 -3.83 13.99 -10.79
N VAL A 84 -2.68 13.41 -10.41
CA VAL A 84 -2.65 12.13 -9.70
C VAL A 84 -2.60 12.40 -8.19
N SER A 85 -3.61 11.96 -7.45
CA SER A 85 -3.66 12.13 -6.00
C SER A 85 -2.53 11.37 -5.30
N ALA A 86 -1.94 12.02 -4.28
CA ALA A 86 -0.93 11.46 -3.40
C ALA A 86 -1.50 10.73 -2.16
N ASP A 87 -2.80 10.44 -2.14
CA ASP A 87 -3.44 9.73 -1.04
C ASP A 87 -2.87 8.31 -0.87
N LEU A 88 -2.80 7.85 0.37
CA LEU A 88 -2.43 6.48 0.71
C LEU A 88 -3.62 5.74 1.32
N ARG A 89 -3.80 4.49 0.92
CA ARG A 89 -4.79 3.56 1.43
C ARG A 89 -4.18 2.35 2.09
N SER A 90 -4.96 1.69 2.93
CA SER A 90 -4.58 0.45 3.59
C SER A 90 -5.76 -0.49 3.83
N ASN A 91 -5.46 -1.78 3.91
CA ASN A 91 -6.34 -2.81 4.47
C ASN A 91 -5.87 -3.29 5.86
N GLY A 92 -4.92 -2.59 6.48
CA GLY A 92 -4.27 -2.93 7.75
C GLY A 92 -3.06 -3.87 7.64
N ILE A 93 -2.78 -4.40 6.45
CA ILE A 93 -1.60 -5.24 6.14
C ILE A 93 -0.77 -4.60 5.02
N TRP A 94 -1.42 -4.06 3.99
CA TRP A 94 -0.77 -3.36 2.89
C TRP A 94 -1.00 -1.85 2.97
N ILE A 95 -0.05 -1.09 2.45
CA ILE A 95 -0.21 0.33 2.11
C ILE A 95 0.03 0.49 0.61
N TRP A 96 -0.83 1.26 -0.05
CA TRP A 96 -0.69 1.60 -1.47
C TRP A 96 -1.14 3.04 -1.73
N SER A 97 -0.66 3.62 -2.83
CA SER A 97 -1.09 4.95 -3.28
C SER A 97 -2.34 4.87 -4.16
N ASP A 98 -3.17 5.90 -4.10
CA ASP A 98 -4.31 6.07 -5.03
C ASP A 98 -3.88 6.22 -6.49
N ALA A 99 -2.61 6.52 -6.74
CA ALA A 99 -2.00 6.44 -8.07
C ALA A 99 -2.22 5.07 -8.74
N ALA A 100 -2.21 3.96 -7.97
CA ALA A 100 -2.47 2.63 -8.54
C ALA A 100 -3.88 2.51 -9.16
N ALA A 101 -4.89 3.11 -8.51
CA ALA A 101 -6.24 3.14 -9.04
C ALA A 101 -6.35 4.11 -10.23
N TYR A 102 -5.67 5.26 -10.16
CA TYR A 102 -5.62 6.23 -11.25
C TYR A 102 -5.03 5.61 -12.53
N TYR A 103 -3.84 5.00 -12.47
CA TYR A 103 -3.19 4.43 -13.64
C TYR A 103 -3.96 3.23 -14.22
N LEU A 104 -4.63 2.45 -13.39
CA LEU A 104 -5.53 1.39 -13.86
C LEU A 104 -6.76 1.96 -14.60
N GLU A 105 -7.38 3.02 -14.07
CA GLU A 105 -8.59 3.61 -14.66
C GLU A 105 -8.29 4.36 -15.97
N ASN A 106 -7.23 5.18 -15.97
CA ASN A 106 -6.90 6.09 -17.05
C ASN A 106 -6.00 5.46 -18.13
N HIS A 107 -5.10 4.56 -17.74
CA HIS A 107 -4.05 4.01 -18.62
C HIS A 107 -4.03 2.48 -18.68
N TRP A 108 -4.95 1.81 -17.97
CA TRP A 108 -5.11 0.35 -17.92
C TRP A 108 -3.90 -0.41 -17.39
N ILE A 109 -2.96 0.28 -16.75
CA ILE A 109 -1.76 -0.30 -16.14
C ILE A 109 -2.19 -1.24 -15.02
N ALA A 110 -1.68 -2.48 -15.06
CA ALA A 110 -1.96 -3.47 -14.03
C ALA A 110 -1.32 -3.04 -12.69
N PRO A 111 -2.06 -3.08 -11.57
CA PRO A 111 -1.46 -2.82 -10.26
C PRO A 111 -0.55 -3.96 -9.81
N ASP A 112 0.20 -3.74 -8.73
CA ASP A 112 1.00 -4.77 -8.06
C ASP A 112 0.21 -6.07 -7.85
N ALA A 113 0.65 -7.14 -8.52
CA ALA A 113 -0.04 -8.43 -8.53
C ALA A 113 -0.12 -9.07 -7.14
N ASP A 114 0.89 -8.85 -6.28
CA ASP A 114 0.89 -9.36 -4.90
C ASP A 114 -0.17 -8.63 -4.06
N LEU A 115 -0.35 -7.32 -4.30
CA LEU A 115 -1.41 -6.55 -3.67
C LEU A 115 -2.78 -7.10 -4.11
N ILE A 116 -3.01 -7.26 -5.42
CA ILE A 116 -4.32 -7.71 -5.93
C ILE A 116 -4.64 -9.14 -5.47
N ALA A 117 -3.67 -10.04 -5.47
CA ALA A 117 -3.83 -11.39 -4.95
C ALA A 117 -4.21 -11.37 -3.45
N HIS A 118 -3.60 -10.47 -2.67
CA HIS A 118 -3.92 -10.32 -1.26
C HIS A 118 -5.32 -9.73 -1.03
N LEU A 119 -5.69 -8.64 -1.69
CA LEU A 119 -6.99 -7.98 -1.54
C LEU A 119 -8.15 -8.88 -1.99
N SER A 120 -7.93 -9.75 -2.98
CA SER A 120 -8.95 -10.68 -3.49
C SER A 120 -9.28 -11.81 -2.52
N THR A 121 -8.38 -12.11 -1.56
CA THR A 121 -8.49 -13.26 -0.66
C THR A 121 -8.64 -12.87 0.80
N THR A 122 -8.44 -11.60 1.14
CA THR A 122 -8.34 -11.13 2.53
C THR A 122 -9.33 -10.02 2.83
N LYS A 123 -10.10 -10.17 3.90
CA LYS A 123 -10.96 -9.09 4.43
C LYS A 123 -10.10 -8.00 5.08
N PRO A 124 -10.41 -6.70 4.89
CA PRO A 124 -9.72 -5.63 5.59
C PRO A 124 -9.70 -5.83 7.11
N LEU A 125 -8.53 -5.60 7.72
CA LEU A 125 -8.42 -5.49 9.17
C LEU A 125 -9.03 -4.16 9.62
N ALA A 126 -9.63 -4.17 10.81
CA ALA A 126 -10.07 -2.94 11.42
C ALA A 126 -8.86 -2.03 11.69
N LEU A 127 -8.92 -0.78 11.24
CA LEU A 127 -7.92 0.24 11.53
C LEU A 127 -8.11 0.74 12.97
N ASN A 128 -7.75 -0.10 13.94
CA ASN A 128 -7.69 0.23 15.36
C ASN A 128 -6.35 0.92 15.70
N ASP A 129 -6.20 1.39 16.94
CA ASP A 129 -5.04 2.17 17.37
C ASP A 129 -3.70 1.46 17.12
N ASP A 130 -3.61 0.16 17.44
CA ASP A 130 -2.41 -0.65 17.19
C ASP A 130 -2.08 -0.79 15.69
N THR A 131 -3.11 -0.85 14.84
CA THR A 131 -2.92 -0.90 13.40
C THR A 131 -2.48 0.46 12.87
N TRP A 132 -3.10 1.54 13.31
CA TRP A 132 -2.70 2.91 12.97
C TRP A 132 -1.27 3.21 13.37
N GLN A 133 -0.86 2.84 14.59
CA GLN A 133 0.51 3.09 15.06
C GLN A 133 1.55 2.43 14.15
N ARG A 134 1.28 1.21 13.67
CA ARG A 134 2.19 0.50 12.76
C ARG A 134 2.22 1.11 11.36
N LEU A 135 1.05 1.44 10.81
CA LEU A 135 0.96 2.07 9.50
C LEU A 135 1.68 3.42 9.50
N TYR A 136 1.45 4.24 10.53
CA TYR A 136 2.11 5.54 10.67
C TYR A 136 3.63 5.41 10.88
N ALA A 137 4.08 4.40 11.63
CA ALA A 137 5.50 4.14 11.80
C ALA A 137 6.18 3.80 10.47
N ALA A 138 5.57 2.94 9.64
CA ALA A 138 6.05 2.64 8.29
C ALA A 138 6.01 3.87 7.37
N ILE A 139 4.98 4.72 7.52
CA ILE A 139 4.89 5.94 6.73
C ILE A 139 6.01 6.92 7.03
N ARG A 140 6.34 7.09 8.30
CA ARG A 140 7.34 8.04 8.75
C ARG A 140 8.77 7.52 8.65
N SER A 141 8.98 6.20 8.59
CA SER A 141 10.33 5.62 8.56
C SER A 141 11.06 5.81 7.23
N GLY A 142 10.38 6.31 6.18
CA GLY A 142 11.02 6.51 4.88
C GLY A 142 11.41 5.21 4.18
N SER A 143 10.89 4.06 4.63
CA SER A 143 11.20 2.71 4.12
C SER A 143 10.59 2.42 2.73
N TRP A 144 10.27 3.48 2.00
CA TRP A 144 9.53 3.52 0.74
C TRP A 144 10.44 3.35 -0.48
N GLU A 145 11.43 2.47 -0.41
CA GLU A 145 12.30 2.15 -1.55
C GLU A 145 11.43 1.53 -2.68
N GLY A 146 11.04 2.35 -3.66
CA GLY A 146 10.15 1.98 -4.78
C GLY A 146 8.87 2.82 -4.90
N MET A 147 8.53 3.62 -3.89
CA MET A 147 7.53 4.69 -4.01
C MET A 147 8.28 6.01 -4.04
N THR A 148 8.68 6.45 -5.23
CA THR A 148 9.23 7.79 -5.42
C THR A 148 8.11 8.80 -5.18
N TRP A 149 7.98 9.28 -3.93
CA TRP A 149 7.15 10.43 -3.62
C TRP A 149 8.00 11.52 -2.96
N PRO A 150 7.88 12.78 -3.41
CA PRO A 150 8.58 13.89 -2.79
C PRO A 150 7.76 14.32 -1.58
N LEU A 151 8.18 13.90 -0.39
CA LEU A 151 7.90 14.66 0.83
C LEU A 151 9.19 15.37 1.25
N ASP A 152 9.68 16.21 0.35
CA ASP A 152 10.57 17.34 0.62
C ASP A 152 10.24 18.46 -0.38
#